data_AF-A0A2V9P588-F1
#
_entry.id   AF-A0A2V9P588-F1
#
_cell.length_a   1.000
_cell.length_b   1.000
_cell.length_c   1.000
_cell.angle_alpha   90.00
_cell.angle_beta   90.00
_cell.angle_gamma   90.00
#
_symmetry.space_group_name_H-M   'P 1'
#
loop_
_entity.id
_entity.type
_entity.pdbx_description
1 polymer ?
#
loop_
_entity_poly.entity_id
_entity_poly.type
_entity_poly.pdbx_seq_one_letter_code
_entity_poly.pdbx_strand_id
1 'polypeptide(L)' 'PVHRVVNPKHFDERAVSLHIYSRPFDTCVVYSPEQGTCGVINLHYTTVYGKPS' A
#
# COMPACT_ATOMS: atom_id res chain seq x y z
N PRO A 1 3.88 -10.76 -8.97
CA PRO A 1 5.07 -9.88 -8.93
C PRO A 1 5.09 -9.05 -7.64
N VAL A 2 6.24 -8.94 -6.96
CA VAL A 2 6.43 -8.07 -5.79
C VAL A 2 7.02 -6.74 -6.26
N HIS A 3 6.52 -5.59 -5.77
CA HIS A 3 6.98 -4.28 -6.19
C HIS A 3 7.00 -3.26 -5.04
N ARG A 4 7.63 -2.11 -5.30
CA ARG A 4 7.59 -0.92 -4.42
C ARG A 4 7.01 0.25 -5.22
N VAL A 5 5.95 0.86 -4.70
CA VAL A 5 5.29 2.04 -5.30
C VAL A 5 5.63 3.26 -4.44
N VAL A 6 6.12 4.33 -5.08
CA VAL A 6 6.50 5.58 -4.40
C VAL A 6 6.03 6.78 -5.21
N ASN A 7 5.69 7.89 -4.55
CA ASN A 7 5.59 9.22 -5.16
C ASN A 7 6.91 9.97 -4.91
N PRO A 8 7.81 10.11 -5.91
CA PRO A 8 9.10 10.76 -5.70
C PRO A 8 8.94 12.24 -5.34
N LYS A 9 9.63 12.67 -4.27
CA LYS A 9 9.51 14.04 -3.74
C LYS A 9 9.90 15.14 -4.73
N HIS A 10 10.76 14.85 -5.70
CA HIS A 10 11.26 15.86 -6.65
C HIS A 10 10.19 16.37 -7.62
N PHE A 11 9.05 15.69 -7.75
CA PHE A 11 7.93 16.19 -8.54
C PHE A 11 7.10 17.26 -7.81
N ASP A 12 7.20 17.33 -6.48
CA ASP A 12 6.43 18.26 -5.62
C ASP A 12 4.91 18.31 -5.90
N GLU A 13 4.36 17.20 -6.39
CA GLU A 13 2.96 17.07 -6.77
C GLU A 13 2.28 15.89 -6.06
N ARG A 14 0.95 15.98 -5.96
CA ARG A 14 0.12 14.91 -5.40
C ARG A 14 -0.15 13.86 -6.47
N ALA A 15 0.14 12.60 -6.15
CA ALA A 15 -0.24 11.46 -6.97
C ALA A 15 -1.48 10.75 -6.41
N VAL A 16 -2.33 10.25 -7.32
CA VAL A 16 -3.50 9.42 -7.00
C VAL A 16 -3.48 8.20 -7.91
N SER A 17 -3.76 7.02 -7.36
CA SER A 17 -3.85 5.76 -8.09
C SER A 17 -5.18 5.06 -7.80
N LEU A 18 -5.67 4.30 -8.79
CA LEU A 18 -6.81 3.39 -8.63
C LEU A 18 -6.30 1.97 -8.53
N HIS A 19 -6.64 1.28 -7.43
CA HIS A 19 -6.24 -0.10 -7.20
C HIS A 19 -7.48 -0.99 -7.21
N ILE A 20 -7.47 -2.02 -8.06
CA ILE A 20 -8.54 -3.03 -8.14
C ILE A 20 -7.92 -4.38 -7.79
N TYR A 21 -8.48 -5.06 -6.79
CA TYR A 21 -7.98 -6.35 -6.29
C TYR A 21 -9.05 -7.45 -6.46
N SER A 22 -8.62 -8.66 -6.86
CA SER A 22 -9.49 -9.83 -7.00
C SER A 22 -8.72 -11.13 -6.67
N ARG A 23 -9.20 -11.99 -5.77
CA ARG A 23 -10.27 -11.76 -4.78
C ARG A 23 -9.83 -10.70 -3.74
N PRO A 24 -10.75 -10.08 -2.99
CA PRO A 24 -10.38 -9.16 -1.91
C PRO A 24 -9.49 -9.85 -0.88
N PHE A 25 -8.56 -9.09 -0.31
CA PHE A 25 -7.70 -9.50 0.80
C PHE A 25 -7.49 -8.31 1.74
N ASP A 26 -7.28 -8.61 3.02
CA ASP A 26 -7.06 -7.64 4.10
C ASP A 26 -5.65 -7.76 4.70
N THR A 27 -4.80 -8.61 4.14
CA THR A 27 -3.42 -8.82 4.58
C THR A 27 -2.44 -8.84 3.42
N CYS A 28 -1.19 -8.47 3.67
CA CYS A 28 -0.11 -8.66 2.70
C CYS A 28 1.23 -8.96 3.40
N VAL A 29 2.18 -9.53 2.64
CA VAL A 29 3.56 -9.72 3.10
C VAL A 29 4.38 -8.50 2.69
N VAL A 30 5.05 -7.88 3.67
CA VAL A 30 6.00 -6.79 3.46
C VAL A 30 7.42 -7.29 3.67
N TYR A 31 8.34 -6.78 2.86
CA TYR A 31 9.76 -7.08 2.91
C TYR A 31 10.53 -5.82 3.29
N SER A 32 11.42 -5.92 4.26
CA SER A 32 12.34 -4.85 4.66
C SER A 32 13.77 -5.25 4.29
N PRO A 33 14.30 -4.77 3.15
CA PRO A 33 15.69 -5.05 2.79
C PRO A 33 16.69 -4.50 3.81
N GLU A 34 16.37 -3.35 4.41
CA GLU A 34 17.21 -2.67 5.41
C GLU A 34 17.37 -3.49 6.70
N GLN A 35 16.30 -4.19 7.11
CA GLN A 35 16.30 -5.02 8.30
C GLN A 35 16.54 -6.51 8.00
N GLY A 36 16.52 -6.91 6.73
CA GLY A 36 16.63 -8.31 6.32
C GLY A 36 15.44 -9.18 6.73
N THR A 37 14.25 -8.59 6.92
CA THR A 37 13.06 -9.26 7.44
C THR A 37 11.89 -9.27 6.46
N CYS A 38 10.94 -10.18 6.68
CA CYS A 38 9.62 -10.13 6.06
C CYS A 38 8.53 -10.49 7.09
N GLY A 39 7.30 -10.05 6.86
CA GLY A 39 6.19 -10.33 7.75
C GLY A 39 4.84 -10.03 7.12
N VAL A 40 3.79 -10.63 7.68
CA VAL A 40 2.41 -10.36 7.31
C VAL A 40 1.93 -9.12 8.07
N ILE A 41 1.26 -8.21 7.38
CA ILE A 41 0.59 -7.05 7.98
C ILE A 41 -0.90 -7.04 7.61
N ASN A 42 -1.69 -6.37 8.44
CA ASN A 42 -3.07 -6.04 8.12
C ASN A 42 -3.13 -4.73 7.32
N LEU A 43 -3.98 -4.71 6.30
CA LEU A 43 -4.29 -3.53 5.51
C LEU A 43 -5.53 -2.86 6.10
N HIS A 44 -5.48 -1.54 6.22
CA HIS A 44 -6.57 -0.73 6.77
C HIS A 44 -7.02 0.32 5.76
N TYR A 45 -8.33 0.52 5.66
CA TYR A 45 -8.89 1.62 4.89
C TYR A 45 -8.75 2.93 5.67
N THR A 46 -8.22 3.98 5.04
CA THR A 46 -8.29 5.33 5.62
C THR A 46 -9.75 5.84 5.61
N THR A 47 -10.51 5.53 4.56
CA THR A 47 -11.93 5.86 4.42
C THR A 47 -12.68 4.74 3.70
N VAL A 48 -13.98 4.62 3.96
CA VAL A 48 -14.88 3.68 3.30
C VAL A 48 -16.12 4.43 2.83
N TYR A 49 -16.45 4.32 1.54
CA TYR A 49 -17.54 5.07 0.89
C TYR A 49 -17.50 6.60 1.13
N GLY A 50 -16.30 7.18 1.20
CA GLY A 50 -16.10 8.63 1.42
C GLY A 50 -16.21 9.10 2.87
N LYS A 51 -16.34 8.18 3.85
CA LYS A 51 -16.35 8.50 5.29
C LYS A 51 -15.11 7.91 5.98
N PRO A 52 -14.57 8.55 7.04
CA PRO A 52 -13.50 7.97 7.85
C PRO A 52 -13.88 6.58 8.36
N SER A 53 -12.94 5.64 8.31
CA SER A 53 -13.10 4.30 8.87
C SER A 53 -12.80 4.25 10.36
#